data_AF-A0A928XQR4-F1
#
_entry.id   AF-A0A928XQR4-F1
#
_cell.length_a   1.000
_cell.length_b   1.000
_cell.length_c   1.000
_cell.angle_alpha   90.00
_cell.angle_beta   90.00
_cell.angle_gamma   90.00
#
_symmetry.space_group_name_H-M   'P 1'
#
loop_
_entity.id
_entity.type
_entity.pdbx_description
1 polymer ?
#
loop_
_entity_poly.entity_id
_entity_poly.type
_entity_poly.pdbx_seq_one_letter_code
_entity_poly.pdbx_strand_id
1 'polypeptide(L)'
;MKKENPDDLLRNVGLRLAELRDRRRWSRETFAERLGVSTRYVARLEAGRQNLTVHRLAWLADHLGVRVVDLFAAPGIEAIRVGRPPGATRRRG
;
A
#
# COMPACT_ATOMS: atom_id res chain seq x y z
N MET A 1 21.95 -2.41 -15.00
CA MET A 1 20.74 -2.03 -14.21
C MET A 1 21.18 -1.13 -13.07
N LYS A 2 20.53 0.02 -12.86
CA LYS A 2 20.76 0.81 -11.63
C LYS A 2 20.30 -0.04 -10.44
N LYS A 3 21.12 -0.17 -9.41
CA LYS A 3 20.72 -0.83 -8.17
C LYS A 3 19.70 0.08 -7.47
N GLU A 4 18.54 -0.45 -7.12
CA GLU A 4 17.58 0.26 -6.28
C GLU A 4 18.14 0.37 -4.86
N ASN A 5 18.06 1.57 -4.28
CA ASN A 5 18.35 1.80 -2.88
C ASN A 5 17.14 1.35 -2.05
N PRO A 6 17.29 0.43 -1.09
CA PRO A 6 16.19 -0.04 -0.25
C PRO A 6 15.46 1.10 0.48
N ASP A 7 16.17 2.13 0.94
CA ASP A 7 15.56 3.24 1.68
C ASP A 7 14.66 4.10 0.76
N ASP A 8 15.09 4.31 -0.49
CA ASP A 8 14.30 5.02 -1.48
C ASP A 8 13.05 4.21 -1.86
N LEU A 9 13.17 2.88 -1.95
CA LEU A 9 12.03 1.99 -2.19
C LEU A 9 11.01 2.06 -1.05
N LEU A 10 11.47 1.97 0.21
CA LEU A 10 10.59 2.09 1.38
C LEU A 10 9.92 3.45 1.46
N ARG A 11 10.65 4.53 1.13
CA ARG A 11 10.10 5.89 1.05
C ARG A 11 9.01 6.00 -0.01
N ASN A 12 9.23 5.44 -1.21
CA ASN A 12 8.25 5.47 -2.28
C ASN A 12 6.98 4.68 -1.92
N VAL A 13 7.14 3.49 -1.34
CA VAL A 13 6.01 2.69 -0.83
C VAL A 13 5.24 3.46 0.25
N GLY A 14 5.94 4.11 1.19
CA GLY A 14 5.31 4.95 2.22
C GLY A 14 4.48 6.10 1.63
N LEU A 15 5.04 6.84 0.68
CA LEU A 15 4.32 7.91 -0.02
C LEU A 15 3.11 7.38 -0.78
N ARG A 16 3.23 6.21 -1.41
CA ARG A 16 2.13 5.57 -2.12
C ARG A 16 1.00 5.15 -1.17
N LEU A 17 1.32 4.65 0.02
CA LEU A 17 0.34 4.34 1.05
C LEU A 17 -0.41 5.59 1.52
N ALA A 18 0.30 6.72 1.72
CA ALA A 18 -0.31 8.00 2.06
C ALA A 18 -1.28 8.48 0.96
N GLU A 19 -0.86 8.40 -0.31
CA GLU A 19 -1.69 8.77 -1.46
C GLU A 19 -2.97 7.90 -1.54
N LEU A 20 -2.85 6.58 -1.38
CA LEU A 20 -4.00 5.66 -1.41
C LEU A 20 -4.96 5.91 -0.24
N ARG A 21 -4.45 6.31 0.93
CA ARG A 21 -5.24 6.75 2.07
C ARG A 21 -5.99 8.05 1.74
N ASP A 22 -5.29 9.07 1.24
CA ASP A 22 -5.86 10.38 0.93
C ASP A 22 -6.94 10.30 -0.16
N ARG A 23 -6.75 9.45 -1.18
CA ARG A 23 -7.77 9.16 -2.21
C ARG A 23 -9.08 8.62 -1.62
N ARG A 24 -9.02 7.96 -0.46
CA ARG A 24 -10.19 7.45 0.28
C ARG A 24 -10.72 8.45 1.32
N ARG A 25 -10.10 9.63 1.42
CA ARG A 25 -10.41 10.68 2.40
C ARG A 25 -10.29 10.19 3.84
N TRP A 26 -9.39 9.26 4.11
CA TRP A 26 -9.13 8.77 5.46
C TRP A 26 -8.06 9.62 6.13
N SER A 27 -8.26 10.04 7.38
CA SER A 27 -7.16 10.57 8.19
C SER A 27 -6.21 9.44 8.59
N ARG A 28 -5.05 9.78 9.15
CA ARG A 28 -4.12 8.77 9.69
C ARG A 28 -4.75 7.98 10.82
N GLU A 29 -5.58 8.64 11.64
CA GLU A 29 -6.34 8.02 12.72
C GLU A 29 -7.34 7.01 12.17
N THR A 30 -8.18 7.40 11.20
CA THR A 30 -9.12 6.48 10.56
C THR A 30 -8.41 5.30 9.90
N PHE A 31 -7.26 5.54 9.25
CA PHE A 31 -6.50 4.46 8.64
C PHE A 31 -5.89 3.53 9.69
N ALA A 32 -5.37 4.08 10.78
CA ALA A 32 -4.83 3.31 11.90
C ALA A 32 -5.91 2.43 12.55
N GLU A 33 -7.10 2.98 12.78
CA GLU A 33 -8.26 2.24 13.28
C GLU A 33 -8.65 1.08 12.37
N ARG A 34 -8.77 1.34 11.05
CA ARG A 34 -9.07 0.30 10.05
C ARG A 34 -8.03 -0.81 10.03
N LEU A 35 -6.77 -0.46 10.28
CA LEU A 35 -5.65 -1.38 10.36
C LEU A 35 -5.46 -1.99 11.76
N GLY A 36 -6.21 -1.59 12.78
CA GLY A 36 -5.99 -2.07 14.15
C GLY A 36 -4.58 -1.78 14.70
N VAL A 37 -3.97 -0.64 14.31
CA VAL A 37 -2.62 -0.22 14.71
C VAL A 37 -2.65 1.19 15.29
N SER A 38 -1.51 1.67 15.80
CA SER A 38 -1.41 3.06 16.28
C SER A 38 -1.27 4.07 15.12
N THR A 39 -1.81 5.28 15.30
CA THR A 39 -1.59 6.41 14.38
C THR A 39 -0.11 6.70 14.16
N ARG A 40 0.72 6.54 15.20
CA ARG A 40 2.18 6.67 15.12
C ARG A 40 2.80 5.63 14.18
N TYR A 41 2.29 4.40 14.18
CA TYR A 41 2.75 3.37 13.24
C TYR A 41 2.44 3.77 11.79
N VAL A 42 1.21 4.25 11.53
CA VAL A 42 0.82 4.76 10.20
C VAL A 42 1.74 5.91 9.76
N ALA A 43 2.02 6.88 10.63
CA ALA A 43 2.92 7.99 10.29
C ALA A 43 4.35 7.51 9.94
N ARG A 44 4.89 6.51 10.66
CA ARG A 44 6.20 5.92 10.36
C ARG A 44 6.20 5.15 9.04
N LEU A 45 5.11 4.43 8.77
CA LEU A 45 4.90 3.65 7.56
C LEU A 45 4.83 4.56 6.33
N GLU A 46 4.07 5.65 6.40
CA GLU A 46 3.99 6.65 5.32
C GLU A 46 5.31 7.40 5.08
N ALA A 47 6.10 7.58 6.13
CA ALA A 47 7.43 8.17 6.03
C ALA A 47 8.50 7.19 5.49
N GLY A 48 8.15 5.94 5.16
CA GLY A 48 9.09 4.92 4.70
C GLY A 48 10.06 4.44 5.79
N ARG A 49 9.77 4.71 7.07
CA ARG A 49 10.66 4.39 8.20
C ARG A 49 10.41 3.00 8.78
N GLN A 50 9.72 2.12 8.05
CA GLN A 50 9.39 0.77 8.47
C GLN A 50 9.86 -0.21 7.40
N ASN A 51 10.69 -1.18 7.80
CA ASN A 51 11.01 -2.31 6.96
C ASN A 51 9.82 -3.29 6.98
N LEU A 52 9.03 -3.30 5.91
CA LEU A 52 7.81 -4.09 5.81
C LEU A 52 8.13 -5.48 5.27
N THR A 53 7.63 -6.52 5.95
CA THR A 53 7.64 -7.88 5.40
C THR A 53 6.62 -7.99 4.25
N VAL A 54 6.79 -8.99 3.40
CA VAL A 54 5.84 -9.30 2.31
C VAL A 54 4.42 -9.55 2.85
N HIS A 55 4.28 -10.23 3.99
CA HIS A 55 2.99 -10.43 4.66
C HIS A 55 2.31 -9.11 5.04
N ARG A 56 3.09 -8.14 5.55
CA ARG A 56 2.55 -6.81 5.90
C ARG A 56 2.12 -6.04 4.66
N LEU A 57 2.85 -6.15 3.56
CA LEU A 57 2.46 -5.53 2.28
C LEU A 57 1.15 -6.12 1.74
N ALA A 58 0.99 -7.45 1.78
CA ALA A 58 -0.27 -8.11 1.41
C ALA A 58 -1.43 -7.65 2.27
N TRP A 59 -1.23 -7.60 3.59
CA TRP A 59 -2.24 -7.15 4.54
C TRP A 59 -2.65 -5.68 4.33
N LEU A 60 -1.70 -4.78 4.06
CA LEU A 60 -1.99 -3.39 3.73
C LEU A 60 -2.76 -3.25 2.42
N ALA A 61 -2.35 -4.01 1.39
CA ALA A 61 -3.01 -4.00 0.09
C ALA A 61 -4.48 -4.45 0.20
N ASP A 62 -4.75 -5.48 1.00
CA ASP A 62 -6.10 -5.99 1.28
C ASP A 62 -6.98 -4.93 1.96
N HIS A 63 -6.48 -4.27 3.00
CA HIS A 63 -7.22 -3.20 3.71
C HIS A 63 -7.45 -1.95 2.84
N LEU A 64 -6.57 -1.72 1.87
CA LEU A 64 -6.73 -0.67 0.87
C LEU A 64 -7.58 -1.13 -0.31
N GLY A 65 -7.86 -2.42 -0.50
CA GLY A 65 -8.56 -2.95 -1.67
C GLY A 65 -7.79 -2.73 -2.98
N VAL A 66 -6.46 -2.87 -2.93
CA VAL A 66 -5.56 -2.76 -4.09
C VAL A 66 -4.70 -4.02 -4.21
N ARG A 67 -3.98 -4.21 -5.31
CA ARG A 67 -3.01 -5.30 -5.39
C ARG A 67 -1.70 -4.86 -4.75
N VAL A 68 -0.92 -5.82 -4.26
CA VAL A 68 0.40 -5.55 -3.65
C VAL A 68 1.31 -4.77 -4.61
N VAL A 69 1.28 -5.09 -5.91
CA VAL A 69 2.08 -4.39 -6.93
C VAL A 69 1.71 -2.90 -7.06
N ASP A 70 0.49 -2.52 -6.71
CA ASP A 70 0.04 -1.12 -6.78
C ASP A 70 0.64 -0.26 -5.66
N LEU A 71 1.22 -0.88 -4.62
CA LEU A 71 1.98 -0.21 -3.55
C LEU A 71 3.36 0.25 -4.01
N PHE A 72 3.87 -0.31 -5.12
CA PHE A 72 5.18 0.00 -5.69
C PHE A 72 5.09 0.95 -6.90
N ALA A 73 3.88 1.33 -7.32
CA ALA A 73 3.69 2.31 -8.38
C ALA A 73 4.21 3.68 -7.91
N ALA A 74 4.88 4.42 -8.79
CA ALA A 74 5.30 5.77 -8.47
C ALA A 74 4.07 6.64 -8.10
N PRO A 75 4.21 7.60 -7.16
CA PRO A 75 3.12 8.49 -6.78
C PRO A 75 2.50 9.18 -8.00
N GLY A 76 1.17 9.24 -8.06
CA GLY A 76 0.44 9.81 -9.20
C GLY A 76 0.25 8.88 -10.40
N ILE A 77 0.93 7.71 -10.46
CA ILE A 77 0.62 6.69 -11.46
C ILE A 77 -0.59 5.89 -10.99
N GLU A 78 -1.63 5.81 -11.82
CA GLU A 78 -2.77 4.91 -11.55
C GLU A 78 -2.34 3.44 -11.57
N ALA A 79 -3.09 2.59 -10.88
CA ALA A 79 -2.83 1.16 -10.74
C ALA A 79 -2.23 0.57 -12.02
N ILE A 80 -1.11 -0.14 -11.89
CA ILE A 80 -0.37 -0.69 -13.03
C ILE A 80 -1.34 -1.62 -13.76
N ARG A 81 -1.88 -1.24 -14.93
CA ARG A 81 -2.80 -2.10 -15.69
C ARG A 81 -2.03 -3.29 -16.27
N VAL A 82 -1.67 -4.25 -15.43
CA VAL A 82 -1.22 -5.57 -15.83
C VAL A 82 -2.47 -6.31 -16.30
N GLY A 83 -2.51 -6.72 -17.57
CA GLY A 83 -3.67 -7.34 -18.20
C GLY A 83 -4.32 -8.42 -17.32
N ARG A 84 -5.65 -8.32 -17.19
CA ARG A 84 -6.66 -9.27 -16.67
C ARG A 84 -6.17 -10.33 -15.65
N PRO A 85 -6.67 -10.35 -14.39
CA PRO A 85 -6.59 -11.57 -13.62
C PRO A 85 -7.44 -12.65 -14.32
N PRO A 86 -6.89 -13.81 -14.69
CA PRO A 86 -7.72 -14.93 -15.08
C PRO A 86 -8.37 -15.49 -13.80
N GLY A 87 -9.69 -15.33 -13.67
CA GLY A 87 -10.49 -16.25 -12.85
C GLY A 87 -10.80 -15.89 -11.39
N ALA A 88 -11.13 -14.63 -11.06
CA ALA A 88 -11.97 -14.40 -9.87
C ALA A 88 -13.45 -14.71 -10.20
N THR A 89 -13.71 -15.96 -10.57
CA THR A 89 -15.05 -16.49 -10.80
C THR A 89 -15.72 -16.69 -9.45
N ARG A 90 -16.71 -15.85 -9.16
CA ARG A 90 -17.95 -16.10 -8.40
C ARG A 90 -18.07 -17.47 -7.70
N ARG A 91 -18.25 -17.43 -6.37
CA ARG A 91 -19.26 -18.22 -5.63
C ARG A 91 -19.78 -17.30 -4.51
N ARG A 92 -20.91 -16.58 -4.66
CA ARG A 92 -22.30 -17.05 -4.39
C ARG A 92 -22.42 -18.52 -4.00
N GLY A 93 -22.89 -18.73 -2.77
CA GLY A 93 -23.15 -19.99 -2.10
C GLY A 93 -23.20 -19.71 -0.62
#